data_AF-A0A9X3PRZ5-F1
#
_entry.id   AF-A0A9X3PRZ5-F1
#
_cell.length_a   1.000
_cell.length_b   1.000
_cell.length_c   1.000
_cell.angle_alpha   90.00
_cell.angle_beta   90.00
_cell.angle_gamma   90.00
#
_symmetry.space_group_name_H-M   'P 1'
#
loop_
_entity.id
_entity.type
_entity.pdbx_description
1 polymer ?
#
loop_
_entity_poly.entity_id
_entity_poly.type
_entity_poly.pdbx_seq_one_letter_code
_entity_poly.pdbx_strand_id
1 'polypeptide(L)'
;MAIGWLTYCVAIAALLHSGPAWGESVKEVVAEASYVMGDADTLASAEHHALLRAKRKAVEAVGVYVEASSQNIETYSSGGKMRHLTTLSVRTLAAAVTQTEILDRRRTLDGDRLVFYVKIKATVSLDRLAEAIRRQKAYEQLATHYRQLQTENSQLKTQLERLSHQLEQRNIEQGRHLEQFRSRRTARELTRSAIRTHSLSEKIDLASRAIAADDHHVEAYIIRGQTYLGVASLTYSKKDERAELNMYAEKAIQDFSRALQLEPVSTWAYLGRGDALTWQKKIEEAIEDYERILQIDPLFDVARQRLITLYTRIAVEQAASRQWRPALKTLGRALKPDRVLSWVAYQKQAYLLRSQVYSELGQLRPAIQDLTTVLQVDPNNLDALLQRADLYRRLTRAELAKQDFERACALGSVEACF
;
A
#
# COMPACT_ATOMS: atom_id res chain seq x y z
N MET A 1 -27.97 10.05 56.77
CA MET A 1 -28.97 9.02 57.10
C MET A 1 -28.29 7.67 56.87
N ALA A 2 -27.57 7.11 57.85
CA ALA A 2 -28.06 6.46 59.06
C ALA A 2 -28.92 5.23 58.75
N ILE A 3 -28.66 4.16 59.53
CA ILE A 3 -29.43 2.92 59.68
C ILE A 3 -28.97 1.82 58.70
N GLY A 4 -28.56 0.63 59.10
CA GLY A 4 -28.54 0.02 60.43
C GLY A 4 -28.07 -1.44 60.30
N TRP A 5 -27.30 -1.88 61.29
CA TRP A 5 -26.91 -3.27 61.50
C TRP A 5 -28.14 -4.13 61.79
N LEU A 6 -28.14 -5.38 61.33
CA LEU A 6 -29.01 -6.43 61.88
C LEU A 6 -28.21 -7.74 61.98
N THR A 7 -27.51 -7.84 63.11
CA THR A 7 -27.08 -9.09 63.74
C THR A 7 -28.31 -9.90 64.14
N TYR A 8 -28.46 -11.12 63.62
CA TYR A 8 -29.37 -12.11 64.18
C TYR A 8 -28.54 -13.21 64.85
N CYS A 9 -28.38 -13.08 66.17
CA CYS A 9 -28.05 -14.17 67.06
C CYS A 9 -29.29 -15.04 67.22
N VAL A 10 -29.24 -16.30 66.78
CA VAL A 10 -30.18 -17.33 67.25
C VAL A 10 -29.41 -18.28 68.14
N ALA A 11 -29.85 -18.31 69.40
CA ALA A 11 -29.28 -19.07 70.49
C ALA A 11 -29.38 -20.58 70.25
N ILE A 12 -28.34 -21.25 70.73
CA ILE A 12 -28.22 -22.68 70.94
C ILE A 12 -29.30 -23.12 71.94
N ALA A 13 -30.18 -24.03 71.54
CA ALA A 13 -30.98 -24.83 72.44
C ALA A 13 -30.66 -26.31 72.18
N ALA A 14 -29.86 -26.88 73.07
CA ALA A 14 -29.62 -28.31 73.15
C ALA A 14 -30.90 -29.00 73.66
N LEU A 15 -31.48 -29.87 72.83
CA LEU A 15 -32.41 -30.89 73.27
C LEU A 15 -31.90 -32.23 72.73
N LEU A 16 -31.16 -32.91 73.60
CA LEU A 16 -30.94 -34.35 73.56
C LEU A 16 -32.31 -35.03 73.67
N HIS A 17 -32.83 -35.52 72.55
CA HIS A 17 -33.83 -36.58 72.51
C HIS A 17 -33.32 -37.67 71.57
N SER A 18 -32.77 -38.72 72.16
CA SER A 18 -32.54 -40.01 71.56
C SER A 18 -33.89 -40.65 71.21
N GLY A 19 -34.38 -40.38 70.00
CA GLY A 19 -35.42 -41.14 69.31
C GLY A 19 -34.80 -42.12 68.30
N PRO A 20 -35.47 -43.22 67.97
CA PRO A 20 -34.87 -44.42 67.41
C PRO A 20 -34.22 -44.17 66.05
N ALA A 21 -33.11 -44.88 65.82
CA ALA A 21 -32.42 -44.98 64.55
C ALA A 21 -33.45 -45.25 63.43
N TRP A 22 -33.62 -44.27 62.55
CA TRP A 22 -34.31 -44.46 61.28
C TRP A 22 -33.50 -45.52 60.54
N GLY A 23 -34.05 -46.73 60.43
CA GLY A 23 -33.40 -47.83 59.72
C GLY A 23 -33.09 -47.38 58.31
N GLU A 24 -31.82 -47.53 57.89
CA GLU A 24 -31.37 -47.22 56.54
C GLU A 24 -32.34 -47.86 55.53
N SER A 25 -32.87 -47.07 54.60
CA SER A 25 -33.90 -47.55 53.67
C SER A 25 -33.26 -48.49 52.64
N VAL A 26 -33.25 -49.77 52.99
CA VAL A 26 -32.51 -50.80 52.28
C VAL A 26 -33.45 -51.71 51.50
N LYS A 27 -33.07 -52.05 50.26
CA LYS A 27 -33.75 -53.08 49.46
C LYS A 27 -32.78 -54.18 49.08
N GLU A 28 -33.24 -55.42 49.19
CA GLU A 28 -32.52 -56.59 48.69
C GLU A 28 -33.02 -56.93 47.29
N VAL A 29 -32.09 -57.05 46.34
CA VAL A 29 -32.41 -57.42 44.96
C VAL A 29 -31.40 -58.44 44.46
N VAL A 30 -31.92 -59.43 43.74
CA VAL A 30 -31.11 -60.40 43.00
C VAL A 30 -30.88 -59.85 41.60
N ALA A 31 -29.62 -59.75 41.20
CA ALA A 31 -29.24 -59.31 39.87
C ALA A 31 -28.16 -60.21 39.30
N GLU A 32 -28.16 -60.32 37.98
CA GLU A 32 -27.17 -61.09 37.24
C GLU A 32 -26.60 -60.25 36.10
N ALA A 33 -25.33 -60.47 35.80
CA ALA A 33 -24.68 -59.84 34.67
C ALA A 33 -23.61 -60.75 34.08
N SER A 34 -23.41 -60.58 32.77
CA SER A 34 -22.29 -61.17 32.04
C SER A 34 -21.32 -60.09 31.56
N TYR A 35 -20.04 -60.45 31.52
CA TYR A 35 -18.97 -59.64 30.97
C TYR A 35 -18.13 -60.49 30.01
N VAL A 36 -18.00 -60.03 28.77
CA VAL A 36 -17.10 -60.62 27.79
C VAL A 36 -15.71 -60.02 28.02
N MET A 37 -14.73 -60.87 28.28
CA MET A 37 -13.34 -60.46 28.50
C MET A 37 -12.80 -59.74 27.26
N GLY A 38 -12.29 -58.51 27.45
CA GLY A 38 -11.62 -57.77 26.39
C GLY A 38 -10.14 -58.15 26.30
N ASP A 39 -9.51 -57.80 25.17
CA ASP A 39 -8.11 -58.17 24.88
C ASP A 39 -7.09 -57.56 25.87
N ALA A 40 -7.47 -56.48 26.57
CA ALA A 40 -6.65 -55.82 27.60
C ALA A 40 -6.98 -56.26 29.04
N ASP A 41 -7.95 -57.15 29.24
CA ASP A 41 -8.36 -57.58 30.58
C ASP A 41 -7.50 -58.72 31.11
N THR A 42 -7.31 -58.74 32.43
CA THR A 42 -6.90 -59.95 33.15
C THR A 42 -8.12 -60.75 33.58
N LEU A 43 -7.96 -62.04 33.88
CA LEU A 43 -9.07 -62.87 34.40
C LEU A 43 -9.72 -62.24 35.65
N ALA A 44 -8.91 -61.66 36.54
CA ALA A 44 -9.39 -60.96 37.73
C ALA A 44 -10.12 -59.64 37.39
N SER A 45 -9.62 -58.88 36.39
CA SER A 45 -10.27 -57.65 35.90
C SER A 45 -11.63 -57.96 35.28
N ALA A 46 -11.71 -58.96 34.40
CA ALA A 46 -12.94 -59.38 33.75
C ALA A 46 -13.99 -59.87 34.76
N GLU A 47 -13.57 -60.60 35.79
CA GLU A 47 -14.44 -61.04 36.87
C GLU A 47 -14.93 -59.86 37.73
N HIS A 48 -14.04 -58.92 38.05
CA HIS A 48 -14.40 -57.69 38.75
C HIS A 48 -15.39 -56.85 37.94
N HIS A 49 -15.24 -56.79 36.61
CA HIS A 49 -16.18 -56.11 35.71
C HIS A 49 -17.54 -56.78 35.67
N ALA A 50 -17.60 -58.11 35.64
CA ALA A 50 -18.87 -58.85 35.73
C ALA A 50 -19.59 -58.55 37.06
N LEU A 51 -18.85 -58.56 38.18
CA LEU A 51 -19.40 -58.25 39.50
C LEU A 51 -19.89 -56.79 39.59
N LEU A 52 -19.10 -55.83 39.09
CA LEU A 52 -19.52 -54.41 39.05
C LEU A 52 -20.77 -54.20 38.20
N ARG A 53 -20.89 -54.91 37.07
CA ARG A 53 -22.11 -54.88 36.23
C ARG A 53 -23.31 -55.48 36.96
N ALA A 54 -23.14 -56.60 37.67
CA ALA A 54 -24.22 -57.21 38.45
C ALA A 54 -24.67 -56.27 39.59
N LYS A 55 -23.73 -55.61 40.28
CA LYS A 55 -24.03 -54.59 41.30
C LYS A 55 -24.76 -53.39 40.71
N ARG A 56 -24.35 -52.91 39.53
CA ARG A 56 -25.07 -51.86 38.78
C ARG A 56 -26.51 -52.29 38.48
N LYS A 57 -26.72 -53.48 37.92
CA LYS A 57 -28.06 -53.99 37.59
C LYS A 57 -28.95 -54.14 38.84
N ALA A 58 -28.37 -54.50 39.99
CA ALA A 58 -29.10 -54.51 41.25
C ALA A 58 -29.57 -53.10 41.67
N VAL A 59 -28.70 -52.09 41.54
CA VAL A 59 -29.04 -50.69 41.81
C VAL A 59 -30.11 -50.17 40.83
N GLU A 60 -30.03 -50.53 39.55
CA GLU A 60 -31.03 -50.17 38.53
C GLU A 60 -32.39 -50.81 38.82
N ALA A 61 -32.42 -52.10 39.19
CA ALA A 61 -33.64 -52.82 39.54
C ALA A 61 -34.31 -52.32 40.85
N VAL A 62 -33.52 -51.85 41.81
CA VAL A 62 -34.03 -51.12 42.98
C VAL A 62 -34.58 -49.74 42.60
N GLY A 63 -34.04 -49.16 41.53
CA GLY A 63 -34.27 -47.82 41.05
C GLY A 63 -35.20 -47.70 39.83
N VAL A 64 -36.23 -48.54 39.66
CA VAL A 64 -37.24 -48.39 38.58
C VAL A 64 -37.93 -46.99 38.59
N TYR A 65 -37.85 -46.22 39.68
CA TYR A 65 -38.26 -44.80 39.75
C TYR A 65 -37.20 -43.77 39.28
N VAL A 66 -35.99 -44.20 38.91
CA VAL A 66 -34.93 -43.36 38.32
C VAL A 66 -35.11 -43.24 36.79
N GLU A 67 -35.98 -44.08 36.21
CA GLU A 67 -36.23 -44.25 34.77
C GLU A 67 -36.79 -43.04 34.02
N ALA A 68 -37.29 -41.98 34.69
CA ALA A 68 -37.72 -40.78 33.98
C ALA A 68 -36.56 -39.86 33.53
N SER A 69 -35.34 -40.05 34.04
CA SER A 69 -34.19 -39.17 33.71
C SER A 69 -33.00 -39.86 33.02
N SER A 70 -33.03 -41.18 32.90
CA SER A 70 -31.95 -41.99 32.33
C SER A 70 -32.43 -42.94 31.22
N GLN A 71 -33.37 -42.49 30.38
CA GLN A 71 -33.88 -43.32 29.30
C GLN A 71 -32.73 -43.79 28.37
N ASN A 72 -32.62 -45.12 28.31
CA ASN A 72 -31.94 -46.00 27.37
C ASN A 72 -30.43 -46.23 27.54
N ILE A 73 -30.06 -47.24 28.34
CA ILE A 73 -28.77 -47.94 28.21
C ILE A 73 -28.95 -49.45 28.41
N GLU A 74 -29.41 -50.12 27.35
CA GLU A 74 -28.92 -51.41 26.85
C GLU A 74 -29.64 -51.66 25.51
N THR A 75 -28.93 -51.66 24.37
CA THR A 75 -29.46 -52.28 23.14
C THR A 75 -28.46 -53.28 22.59
N TYR A 76 -28.97 -54.47 22.34
CA TYR A 76 -28.39 -55.43 21.41
C TYR A 76 -28.19 -54.75 20.05
N SER A 77 -27.02 -55.03 19.45
CA SER A 77 -26.56 -54.71 18.09
C SER A 77 -27.59 -54.05 17.14
N SER A 78 -27.42 -52.76 16.86
CA SER A 78 -27.32 -52.19 15.50
C SER A 78 -27.47 -50.66 15.54
N GLY A 79 -26.44 -49.93 15.10
CA GLY A 79 -26.52 -48.56 14.57
C GLY A 79 -26.90 -47.40 15.51
N GLY A 80 -25.90 -46.60 15.94
CA GLY A 80 -26.08 -45.15 16.15
C GLY A 80 -25.81 -44.59 17.57
N LYS A 81 -24.66 -43.89 17.71
CA LYS A 81 -24.22 -43.02 18.83
C LYS A 81 -24.52 -43.51 20.26
N MET A 82 -23.57 -44.27 20.80
CA MET A 82 -23.47 -44.65 22.22
C MET A 82 -23.34 -43.44 23.15
N ARG A 83 -24.11 -43.45 24.25
CA ARG A 83 -23.69 -42.81 25.51
C ARG A 83 -23.35 -43.92 26.50
N HIS A 84 -22.06 -44.20 26.66
CA HIS A 84 -21.59 -45.10 27.72
C HIS A 84 -21.62 -44.38 29.06
N LEU A 85 -22.18 -45.00 30.09
CA LEU A 85 -21.82 -44.65 31.46
C LEU A 85 -20.32 -44.86 31.62
N THR A 86 -19.60 -43.80 32.00
CA THR A 86 -18.16 -43.90 32.26
C THR A 86 -17.92 -44.88 33.40
N THR A 87 -16.78 -45.56 33.41
CA THR A 87 -16.37 -46.48 34.50
C THR A 87 -16.51 -45.83 35.89
N LEU A 88 -16.28 -44.51 35.97
CA LEU A 88 -16.48 -43.72 37.19
C LEU A 88 -17.96 -43.62 37.59
N SER A 89 -18.87 -43.44 36.63
CA SER A 89 -20.31 -43.38 36.89
C SER A 89 -20.83 -44.74 37.38
N VAL A 90 -20.36 -45.84 36.77
CA VAL A 90 -20.70 -47.21 37.21
C VAL A 90 -20.20 -47.47 38.63
N ARG A 91 -18.96 -47.06 38.96
CA ARG A 91 -18.40 -47.19 40.32
C ARG A 91 -19.16 -46.35 41.34
N THR A 92 -19.56 -45.14 40.97
CA THR A 92 -20.28 -44.21 41.86
C THR A 92 -21.66 -44.73 42.20
N LEU A 93 -22.38 -45.30 41.24
CA LEU A 93 -23.69 -45.91 41.48
C LEU A 93 -23.58 -47.25 42.23
N ALA A 94 -22.58 -48.09 41.89
CA ALA A 94 -22.34 -49.35 42.58
C ALA A 94 -21.92 -49.18 44.06
N ALA A 95 -21.43 -47.99 44.45
CA ALA A 95 -21.12 -47.66 45.85
C ALA A 95 -22.36 -47.61 46.76
N ALA A 96 -23.57 -47.55 46.19
CA ALA A 96 -24.82 -47.66 46.95
C ALA A 96 -25.12 -49.09 47.43
N VAL A 97 -24.42 -50.10 46.89
CA VAL A 97 -24.51 -51.49 47.34
C VAL A 97 -23.67 -51.65 48.59
N THR A 98 -24.32 -51.85 49.74
CA THR A 98 -23.65 -51.97 51.05
C THR A 98 -23.20 -53.40 51.35
N GLN A 99 -23.96 -54.39 50.89
CA GLN A 99 -23.63 -55.81 51.03
C GLN A 99 -23.87 -56.55 49.72
N THR A 100 -23.04 -57.55 49.44
CA THR A 100 -23.16 -58.38 48.25
C THR A 100 -22.85 -59.82 48.61
N GLU A 101 -23.78 -60.70 48.28
CA GLU A 101 -23.62 -62.15 48.37
C GLU A 101 -23.62 -62.73 46.95
N ILE A 102 -22.65 -63.58 46.63
CA ILE A 102 -22.56 -64.22 45.32
C ILE A 102 -23.35 -65.52 45.37
N LEU A 103 -24.42 -65.59 44.56
CA LEU A 103 -25.30 -66.75 44.49
C LEU A 103 -24.82 -67.78 43.46
N ASP A 104 -24.30 -67.30 42.34
CA ASP A 104 -23.73 -68.14 41.29
C ASP A 104 -22.59 -67.40 40.58
N ARG A 105 -21.57 -68.16 40.20
CA ARG A 105 -20.44 -67.67 39.41
C ARG A 105 -19.97 -68.76 38.48
N ARG A 106 -20.04 -68.50 37.19
CA ARG A 106 -19.58 -69.42 36.15
C ARG A 106 -18.86 -68.69 35.03
N ARG A 107 -17.97 -69.42 34.37
CA ARG A 107 -17.23 -68.97 33.21
C ARG A 107 -17.65 -69.84 32.04
N THR A 108 -18.08 -69.21 30.96
CA THR A 108 -18.49 -69.89 29.74
C THR A 108 -17.69 -69.35 28.57
N LEU A 109 -17.58 -70.15 27.51
CA LEU A 109 -17.06 -69.71 26.23
C LEU A 109 -18.23 -69.35 25.33
N ASP A 110 -18.19 -68.15 24.75
CA ASP A 110 -19.11 -67.70 23.70
C ASP A 110 -18.25 -67.43 22.45
N GLY A 111 -18.20 -68.42 21.54
CA GLY A 111 -17.15 -68.50 20.52
C GLY A 111 -15.75 -68.61 21.15
N ASP A 112 -14.82 -67.76 20.71
CA ASP A 112 -13.43 -67.72 21.20
C ASP A 112 -13.23 -66.78 22.42
N ARG A 113 -14.31 -66.21 22.98
CA ARG A 113 -14.21 -65.25 24.08
C ARG A 113 -14.71 -65.81 25.40
N LEU A 114 -13.94 -65.58 26.46
CA LEU A 114 -14.31 -65.92 27.83
C LEU A 114 -15.38 -64.95 28.35
N VAL A 115 -16.52 -65.51 28.73
CA VAL A 115 -17.65 -64.79 29.32
C VAL A 115 -17.75 -65.13 30.80
N PHE A 116 -17.68 -64.09 31.63
CA PHE A 116 -17.83 -64.18 33.08
C PHE A 116 -19.27 -63.86 33.44
N TYR A 117 -19.97 -64.83 34.02
CA TYR A 117 -21.32 -64.65 34.54
C TYR A 117 -21.28 -64.63 36.07
N VAL A 118 -21.95 -63.64 36.65
CA VAL A 118 -22.11 -63.53 38.10
C VAL A 118 -23.57 -63.23 38.41
N LYS A 119 -24.14 -63.98 39.34
CA LYS A 119 -25.43 -63.72 39.97
C LYS A 119 -25.22 -63.37 41.43
N ILE A 120 -25.77 -62.26 41.86
CA ILE A 120 -25.60 -61.74 43.22
C ILE A 120 -26.96 -61.47 43.87
N LYS A 121 -27.00 -61.60 45.19
CA LYS A 121 -27.98 -60.92 46.04
C LYS A 121 -27.30 -59.69 46.60
N ALA A 122 -27.84 -58.51 46.31
CA ALA A 122 -27.27 -57.24 46.69
C ALA A 122 -28.23 -56.47 47.60
N THR A 123 -27.66 -55.87 48.62
CA THR A 123 -28.35 -55.00 49.58
C THR A 123 -28.03 -53.56 49.19
N VAL A 124 -29.02 -52.82 48.72
CA VAL A 124 -28.86 -51.46 48.20
C VAL A 124 -29.45 -50.45 49.17
N SER A 125 -28.64 -49.48 49.60
CA SER A 125 -29.08 -48.34 50.41
C SER A 125 -29.61 -47.24 49.49
N LEU A 126 -30.89 -46.89 49.64
CA LEU A 126 -31.54 -45.84 48.84
C LEU A 126 -31.00 -44.45 49.18
N ASP A 127 -30.61 -44.23 50.44
CA ASP A 127 -30.04 -42.96 50.90
C ASP A 127 -28.66 -42.69 50.28
N ARG A 128 -27.79 -43.71 50.26
CA ARG A 128 -26.48 -43.64 49.60
C ARG A 128 -26.60 -43.51 48.09
N LEU A 129 -27.61 -44.17 47.49
CA LEU A 129 -27.91 -44.04 46.07
C LEU A 129 -28.31 -42.61 45.71
N ALA A 130 -29.20 -41.99 46.49
CA ALA A 130 -29.63 -40.61 46.28
C ALA A 130 -28.45 -39.63 46.39
N GLU A 131 -27.53 -39.85 47.32
CA GLU A 131 -26.33 -39.04 47.46
C GLU A 131 -25.34 -39.23 46.29
N ALA A 132 -25.11 -40.47 45.86
CA ALA A 132 -24.27 -40.80 44.70
C ALA A 132 -24.79 -40.11 43.42
N ILE A 133 -26.11 -40.09 43.21
CA ILE A 133 -26.74 -39.41 42.07
C ILE A 133 -26.57 -37.89 42.16
N ARG A 134 -26.76 -37.28 43.35
CA ARG A 134 -26.54 -35.83 43.54
C ARG A 134 -25.10 -35.43 43.21
N ARG A 135 -24.13 -36.22 43.68
CA ARG A 135 -22.70 -36.00 43.40
C ARG A 135 -22.41 -36.10 41.90
N GLN A 136 -22.94 -37.13 41.23
CA GLN A 136 -22.76 -37.30 39.78
C GLN A 136 -23.30 -36.10 38.98
N LYS A 137 -24.53 -35.64 39.29
CA LYS A 137 -25.12 -34.46 38.64
C LYS A 137 -24.30 -33.19 38.87
N ALA A 138 -23.79 -32.99 40.08
CA ALA A 138 -22.94 -31.85 40.40
C ALA A 138 -21.61 -31.88 39.60
N TYR A 139 -20.99 -33.05 39.46
CA TYR A 139 -19.77 -33.20 38.66
C TYR A 139 -20.02 -32.98 37.16
N GLU A 140 -21.17 -33.41 36.63
CA GLU A 140 -21.54 -33.13 35.23
C GLU A 140 -21.72 -31.64 34.98
N GLN A 141 -22.44 -30.94 35.88
CA GLN A 141 -22.59 -29.48 35.81
C GLN A 141 -21.23 -28.77 35.87
N LEU A 142 -20.38 -29.16 36.82
CA LEU A 142 -19.03 -28.59 36.94
C LEU A 142 -18.19 -28.84 35.68
N ALA A 143 -18.25 -30.04 35.10
CA ALA A 143 -17.55 -30.38 33.87
C ALA A 143 -18.05 -29.56 32.67
N THR A 144 -19.36 -29.32 32.56
CA THR A 144 -19.90 -28.45 31.50
C THR A 144 -19.42 -27.01 31.67
N HIS A 145 -19.44 -26.48 32.89
CA HIS A 145 -18.97 -25.13 33.18
C HIS A 145 -17.47 -24.98 32.88
N TYR A 146 -16.66 -25.99 33.24
CA TYR A 146 -15.23 -25.99 32.94
C TYR A 146 -14.94 -26.00 31.43
N ARG A 147 -15.69 -26.77 30.63
CA ARG A 147 -15.56 -26.76 29.17
C ARG A 147 -15.92 -25.39 28.59
N GLN A 148 -16.99 -24.77 29.10
CA GLN A 148 -17.38 -23.43 28.68
C GLN A 148 -16.27 -22.41 28.97
N LEU A 149 -15.71 -22.42 30.18
CA LEU A 149 -14.60 -21.55 30.55
C LEU A 149 -13.36 -21.78 29.67
N GLN A 150 -13.06 -23.03 29.30
CA GLN A 150 -11.97 -23.32 28.36
C GLN A 150 -12.23 -22.74 26.97
N THR A 151 -13.46 -22.86 26.47
CA THR A 151 -13.83 -22.27 25.17
C THR A 151 -13.74 -20.75 25.20
N GLU A 152 -14.26 -20.10 26.24
CA GLU A 152 -14.20 -18.64 26.41
C GLU A 152 -12.75 -18.16 26.52
N ASN A 153 -11.91 -18.84 27.31
CA ASN A 153 -10.48 -18.50 27.40
C ASN A 153 -9.76 -18.64 26.06
N SER A 154 -10.07 -19.68 25.27
CA SER A 154 -9.47 -19.84 23.95
C SER A 154 -9.89 -18.71 23.00
N GLN A 155 -11.16 -18.31 23.04
CA GLN A 155 -11.68 -17.20 22.25
C GLN A 155 -11.03 -15.87 22.66
N LEU A 156 -10.96 -15.58 23.96
CA LEU A 156 -10.33 -14.37 24.47
C LEU A 156 -8.84 -14.29 24.11
N LYS A 157 -8.10 -15.40 24.17
CA LYS A 157 -6.71 -15.45 23.70
C LYS A 157 -6.59 -15.08 22.22
N THR A 158 -7.41 -15.69 21.36
CA THR A 158 -7.39 -15.36 19.92
C THR A 158 -7.78 -13.91 19.64
N GLN A 159 -8.71 -13.34 20.42
CA GLN A 159 -9.07 -11.93 20.31
C GLN A 159 -7.92 -11.02 20.73
N LEU A 160 -7.23 -11.36 21.82
CA LEU A 160 -6.09 -10.60 22.33
C LEU A 160 -4.92 -10.62 21.34
N GLU A 161 -4.61 -11.76 20.74
CA GLU A 161 -3.59 -11.88 19.68
C GLU A 161 -3.94 -11.01 18.47
N ARG A 162 -5.20 -11.03 18.02
CA ARG A 162 -5.66 -10.17 16.91
C ARG A 162 -5.54 -8.69 17.25
N LEU A 163 -5.96 -8.28 18.44
CA LEU A 163 -5.87 -6.88 18.88
C LEU A 163 -4.42 -6.42 19.02
N SER A 164 -3.53 -7.27 19.56
CA SER A 164 -2.10 -6.99 19.64
C SER A 164 -1.49 -6.74 18.26
N HIS A 165 -1.79 -7.63 17.30
CA HIS A 165 -1.32 -7.48 15.93
C HIS A 165 -1.84 -6.20 15.26
N GLN A 166 -3.11 -5.83 15.50
CA GLN A 166 -3.68 -4.57 15.00
C GLN A 166 -2.99 -3.34 15.59
N LEU A 167 -2.66 -3.36 16.89
CA LEU A 167 -1.95 -2.27 17.56
C LEU A 167 -0.51 -2.12 17.04
N GLU A 168 0.21 -3.22 16.84
CA GLU A 168 1.55 -3.20 16.27
C GLU A 168 1.56 -2.62 14.85
N GLN A 169 0.65 -3.07 13.99
CA GLN A 169 0.50 -2.53 12.63
C GLN A 169 0.23 -1.02 12.64
N ARG A 170 -0.69 -0.57 13.50
CA ARG A 170 -1.04 0.85 13.60
C ARG A 170 0.12 1.72 14.11
N ASN A 171 0.90 1.22 15.06
CA ASN A 171 2.10 1.91 15.54
C ASN A 171 3.19 2.00 14.47
N ILE A 172 3.39 0.94 13.69
CA ILE A 172 4.34 0.93 12.55
C ILE A 172 3.91 1.95 11.49
N GLU A 173 2.63 1.99 11.14
CA GLU A 173 2.08 2.96 10.19
C GLU A 173 2.24 4.40 10.69
N GLN A 174 1.91 4.67 11.95
CA GLN A 174 2.09 6.00 12.56
C GLN A 174 3.56 6.42 12.62
N GLY A 175 4.47 5.51 12.97
CA GLY A 175 5.91 5.75 12.96
C GLY A 175 6.43 6.10 11.56
N ARG A 176 6.05 5.31 10.55
CA ARG A 176 6.40 5.57 9.14
C ARG A 176 5.89 6.92 8.65
N HIS A 177 4.65 7.28 8.97
CA HIS A 177 4.09 8.58 8.61
C HIS A 177 4.85 9.75 9.25
N LEU A 178 5.27 9.60 10.51
CA LEU A 178 6.04 10.62 11.22
C LEU A 178 7.45 10.80 10.64
N GLU A 179 8.12 9.69 10.31
CA GLU A 179 9.43 9.70 9.66
C GLU A 179 9.36 10.33 8.26
N GLN A 180 8.37 9.95 7.45
CA GLN A 180 8.14 10.57 6.14
C GLN A 180 7.87 12.08 6.25
N PHE A 181 7.10 12.51 7.25
CA PHE A 181 6.85 13.93 7.49
C PHE A 181 8.13 14.69 7.86
N ARG A 182 8.97 14.12 8.73
CA ARG A 182 10.27 14.70 9.09
C ARG A 182 11.20 14.77 7.88
N SER A 183 11.31 13.70 7.11
CA SER A 183 12.11 13.62 5.88
C SER A 183 11.70 14.71 4.87
N ARG A 184 10.40 14.82 4.55
CA ARG A 184 9.86 15.87 3.68
C ARG A 184 10.16 17.28 4.19
N ARG A 185 10.06 17.50 5.50
CA ARG A 185 10.38 18.79 6.11
C ARG A 185 11.87 19.12 5.97
N THR A 186 12.75 18.16 6.26
CA THR A 186 14.20 18.35 6.12
C THR A 186 14.61 18.63 4.68
N ALA A 187 14.03 17.92 3.71
CA ALA A 187 14.29 18.16 2.29
C ALA A 187 13.92 19.60 1.89
N ARG A 188 12.74 20.08 2.31
CA ARG A 188 12.30 21.48 2.05
C ARG A 188 13.23 22.52 2.68
N GLU A 189 13.71 22.29 3.90
CA GLU A 189 14.62 23.21 4.59
C GLU A 189 16.00 23.26 3.90
N LEU A 190 16.51 22.10 3.47
CA LEU A 190 17.75 22.01 2.69
C LEU A 190 17.62 22.69 1.33
N THR A 191 16.53 22.45 0.61
CA THR A 191 16.21 23.11 -0.68
C THR A 191 16.15 24.63 -0.53
N ARG A 192 15.48 25.14 0.52
CA ARG A 192 15.44 26.59 0.80
C ARG A 192 16.82 27.17 1.07
N SER A 193 17.66 26.44 1.78
CA SER A 193 19.05 26.83 2.01
C SER A 193 19.82 26.87 0.69
N ALA A 194 19.70 25.83 -0.13
CA ALA A 194 20.34 25.74 -1.44
C ALA A 194 20.01 26.95 -2.32
N ILE A 195 18.74 27.39 -2.38
CA ILE A 195 18.32 28.55 -3.18
C ILE A 195 19.06 29.83 -2.78
N ARG A 196 19.29 30.06 -1.48
CA ARG A 196 19.97 31.27 -0.97
C ARG A 196 21.49 31.22 -1.14
N THR A 197 22.05 30.02 -1.24
CA THR A 197 23.49 29.82 -1.42
C THR A 197 23.92 30.26 -2.82
N HIS A 198 24.99 31.06 -2.87
CA HIS A 198 25.56 31.57 -4.12
C HIS A 198 26.65 30.63 -4.67
N SER A 199 27.34 29.90 -3.79
CA SER A 199 28.32 28.89 -4.17
C SER A 199 27.65 27.71 -4.87
N LEU A 200 28.06 27.40 -6.10
CA LEU A 200 27.49 26.31 -6.88
C LEU A 200 27.79 24.93 -6.29
N SER A 201 29.00 24.73 -5.74
CA SER A 201 29.38 23.45 -5.12
C SER A 201 28.55 23.16 -3.88
N GLU A 202 28.38 24.16 -3.02
CA GLU A 202 27.56 24.04 -1.81
C GLU A 202 26.07 23.87 -2.16
N LYS A 203 25.58 24.56 -3.21
CA LYS A 203 24.21 24.37 -3.70
C LYS A 203 23.97 22.93 -4.19
N ILE A 204 24.96 22.30 -4.86
CA ILE A 204 24.89 20.88 -5.26
C ILE A 204 24.86 19.96 -4.03
N ASP A 205 25.68 20.21 -3.01
CA ASP A 205 25.68 19.42 -1.78
C ASP A 205 24.32 19.49 -1.07
N LEU A 206 23.82 20.70 -0.84
CA LEU A 206 22.54 20.92 -0.17
C LEU A 206 21.39 20.27 -0.92
N ALA A 207 21.34 20.41 -2.25
CA ALA A 207 20.33 19.75 -3.07
C ALA A 207 20.46 18.21 -3.05
N SER A 208 21.69 17.68 -3.04
CA SER A 208 21.92 16.23 -2.94
C SER A 208 21.49 15.66 -1.59
N ARG A 209 21.73 16.40 -0.50
CA ARG A 209 21.24 16.03 0.84
C ARG A 209 19.71 16.13 0.94
N ALA A 210 19.11 17.10 0.25
CA ALA A 210 17.65 17.21 0.18
C ALA A 210 17.04 15.99 -0.53
N ILE A 211 17.63 15.55 -1.64
CA ILE A 211 17.23 14.33 -2.37
C ILE A 211 17.44 13.08 -1.53
N ALA A 212 18.55 12.99 -0.79
CA ALA A 212 18.81 11.86 0.11
C ALA A 212 17.81 11.80 1.28
N ALA A 213 17.29 12.95 1.71
CA ALA A 213 16.25 13.03 2.73
C ALA A 213 14.87 12.65 2.18
N ASP A 214 14.49 13.14 1.01
CA ASP A 214 13.22 12.83 0.33
C ASP A 214 13.46 12.71 -1.19
N ASP A 215 13.47 11.47 -1.69
CA ASP A 215 13.71 11.14 -3.09
C ASP A 215 12.53 11.47 -4.02
N HIS A 216 11.39 11.88 -3.45
CA HIS A 216 10.24 12.40 -4.18
C HIS A 216 10.21 13.93 -4.21
N HIS A 217 11.21 14.61 -3.66
CA HIS A 217 11.27 16.08 -3.62
C HIS A 217 11.79 16.68 -4.94
N VAL A 218 10.85 16.94 -5.86
CA VAL A 218 11.12 17.42 -7.24
C VAL A 218 11.98 18.68 -7.30
N GLU A 219 11.71 19.68 -6.46
CA GLU A 219 12.44 20.96 -6.46
C GLU A 219 13.95 20.79 -6.28
N ALA A 220 14.37 19.82 -5.45
CA ALA A 220 15.80 19.57 -5.22
C ALA A 220 16.50 19.04 -6.47
N TYR A 221 15.85 18.17 -7.25
CA TYR A 221 16.37 17.72 -8.55
C TYR A 221 16.48 18.88 -9.53
N ILE A 222 15.45 19.74 -9.63
CA ILE A 222 15.47 20.91 -10.53
C ILE A 222 16.63 21.86 -10.15
N ILE A 223 16.79 22.18 -8.87
CA ILE A 223 17.87 23.06 -8.39
C ILE A 223 19.23 22.44 -8.69
N ARG A 224 19.43 21.15 -8.40
CA ARG A 224 20.71 20.49 -8.65
C ARG A 224 21.03 20.44 -10.15
N GLY A 225 20.05 20.10 -10.98
CA GLY A 225 20.16 20.10 -12.45
C GLY A 225 20.51 21.48 -13.00
N GLN A 226 19.82 22.53 -12.55
CA GLN A 226 20.13 23.93 -12.92
C GLN A 226 21.53 24.34 -12.46
N THR A 227 21.95 23.87 -11.29
CA THR A 227 23.28 24.18 -10.76
C THR A 227 24.37 23.49 -11.57
N TYR A 228 24.16 22.24 -11.99
CA TYR A 228 25.06 21.57 -12.94
C TYR A 228 25.16 22.33 -14.26
N LEU A 229 24.05 22.85 -14.79
CA LEU A 229 24.10 23.71 -15.97
C LEU A 229 24.91 24.99 -15.70
N GLY A 230 24.71 25.64 -14.55
CA GLY A 230 25.52 26.79 -14.14
C GLY A 230 27.02 26.49 -14.11
N VAL A 231 27.42 25.34 -13.55
CA VAL A 231 28.82 24.88 -13.54
C VAL A 231 29.33 24.65 -14.95
N ALA A 232 28.56 23.96 -15.80
CA ALA A 232 28.91 23.73 -17.20
C ALA A 232 29.07 25.03 -18.00
N SER A 233 28.22 26.05 -17.74
CA SER A 233 28.38 27.36 -18.37
C SER A 233 29.68 28.05 -17.95
N LEU A 234 30.07 27.92 -16.67
CA LEU A 234 31.32 28.49 -16.18
C LEU A 234 32.55 27.76 -16.75
N THR A 235 32.53 26.43 -16.84
CA THR A 235 33.64 25.68 -17.45
C THR A 235 33.79 26.01 -18.93
N TYR A 236 32.67 26.14 -19.65
CA TYR A 236 32.68 26.59 -21.05
C TYR A 236 33.33 27.97 -21.21
N SER A 237 33.01 28.92 -20.33
CA SER A 237 33.58 30.28 -20.38
C SER A 237 35.09 30.33 -20.17
N LYS A 238 35.64 29.38 -19.40
CA LYS A 238 37.08 29.28 -19.12
C LYS A 238 37.88 28.64 -20.27
N LYS A 239 37.21 28.26 -21.38
CA LYS A 239 37.77 27.47 -22.50
C LYS A 239 38.38 26.14 -22.04
N ASP A 240 37.90 25.62 -20.91
CA ASP A 240 38.35 24.36 -20.34
C ASP A 240 37.71 23.14 -21.01
N GLU A 241 38.21 21.97 -20.64
CA GLU A 241 37.93 20.65 -21.23
C GLU A 241 36.46 20.37 -21.55
N ARG A 242 36.19 20.09 -22.83
CA ARG A 242 34.87 19.71 -23.36
C ARG A 242 34.27 18.44 -22.71
N ALA A 243 35.10 17.61 -22.10
CA ALA A 243 34.68 16.40 -21.40
C ALA A 243 33.91 16.73 -20.11
N GLU A 244 34.40 17.66 -19.30
CA GLU A 244 33.71 18.08 -18.08
C GLU A 244 32.37 18.73 -18.37
N LEU A 245 32.30 19.56 -19.41
CA LEU A 245 31.05 20.17 -19.88
C LEU A 245 29.98 19.11 -20.17
N ASN A 246 30.35 18.08 -20.95
CA ASN A 246 29.43 17.01 -21.32
C ASN A 246 28.96 16.22 -20.10
N MET A 247 29.86 15.95 -19.14
CA MET A 247 29.52 15.27 -17.89
C MET A 247 28.47 16.05 -17.08
N TYR A 248 28.65 17.36 -16.89
CA TYR A 248 27.69 18.16 -16.13
C TYR A 248 26.35 18.30 -16.86
N ALA A 249 26.36 18.45 -18.19
CA ALA A 249 25.12 18.44 -18.97
C ALA A 249 24.37 17.12 -18.83
N GLU A 250 25.08 15.98 -18.79
CA GLU A 250 24.46 14.66 -18.61
C GLU A 250 23.87 14.48 -17.21
N LYS A 251 24.58 14.92 -16.16
CA LYS A 251 24.03 14.94 -14.79
C LYS A 251 22.78 15.82 -14.70
N ALA A 252 22.76 16.97 -15.38
CA ALA A 252 21.59 17.83 -15.44
C ALA A 252 20.39 17.13 -16.12
N ILE A 253 20.62 16.46 -17.26
CA ILE A 253 19.57 15.69 -17.95
C ILE A 253 19.00 14.60 -17.06
N GLN A 254 19.84 13.89 -16.30
CA GLN A 254 19.39 12.85 -15.36
C GLN A 254 18.48 13.43 -14.27
N ASP A 255 18.89 14.53 -13.65
CA ASP A 255 18.11 15.20 -12.61
C ASP A 255 16.78 15.74 -13.14
N PHE A 256 16.77 16.41 -14.30
CA PHE A 256 15.51 16.88 -14.89
C PHE A 256 14.62 15.74 -15.36
N SER A 257 15.18 14.65 -15.88
CA SER A 257 14.40 13.47 -16.23
C SER A 257 13.78 12.82 -15.01
N ARG A 258 14.49 12.77 -13.88
CA ARG A 258 13.94 12.30 -12.61
C ARG A 258 12.84 13.23 -12.09
N ALA A 259 13.04 14.54 -12.19
CA ALA A 259 12.01 15.52 -11.86
C ALA A 259 10.74 15.32 -12.70
N LEU A 260 10.87 15.07 -14.01
CA LEU A 260 9.75 14.80 -14.91
C LEU A 260 9.07 13.44 -14.69
N GLN A 261 9.78 12.43 -14.18
CA GLN A 261 9.15 11.18 -13.75
C GLN A 261 8.24 11.38 -12.53
N LEU A 262 8.65 12.26 -11.61
CA LEU A 262 7.90 12.60 -10.40
C LEU A 262 6.77 13.61 -10.68
N GLU A 263 7.03 14.59 -11.53
CA GLU A 263 6.10 15.64 -11.93
C GLU A 263 6.12 15.86 -13.46
N PRO A 264 5.29 15.12 -14.21
CA PRO A 264 5.29 15.14 -15.69
C PRO A 264 4.84 16.45 -16.34
N VAL A 265 4.37 17.41 -15.55
CA VAL A 265 3.87 18.73 -16.02
C VAL A 265 4.80 19.88 -15.62
N SER A 266 5.97 19.58 -15.06
CA SER A 266 6.92 20.60 -14.60
C SER A 266 7.57 21.33 -15.78
N THR A 267 7.13 22.56 -16.03
CA THR A 267 7.67 23.43 -17.11
C THR A 267 9.15 23.73 -16.91
N TRP A 268 9.59 23.95 -15.66
CA TRP A 268 10.99 24.21 -15.32
C TRP A 268 11.89 23.00 -15.56
N ALA A 269 11.40 21.78 -15.31
CA ALA A 269 12.16 20.56 -15.57
C ALA A 269 12.31 20.30 -17.08
N TYR A 270 11.25 20.49 -17.86
CA TYR A 270 11.33 20.46 -19.33
C TYR A 270 12.28 21.53 -19.87
N LEU A 271 12.21 22.77 -19.34
CA LEU A 271 13.08 23.86 -19.79
C LEU A 271 14.55 23.52 -19.53
N GLY A 272 14.87 23.07 -18.32
CA GLY A 272 16.22 22.70 -17.93
C GLY A 272 16.76 21.52 -18.75
N ARG A 273 15.91 20.50 -19.00
CA ARG A 273 16.31 19.36 -19.83
C ARG A 273 16.53 19.77 -21.28
N GLY A 274 15.66 20.58 -21.86
CA GLY A 274 15.82 21.14 -23.19
C GLY A 274 17.11 21.96 -23.34
N ASP A 275 17.44 22.79 -22.34
CA ASP A 275 18.69 23.58 -22.34
C ASP A 275 19.92 22.64 -22.29
N ALA A 276 19.88 21.61 -21.45
CA ALA A 276 20.94 20.61 -21.33
C ALA A 276 21.14 19.78 -22.62
N LEU A 277 20.03 19.35 -23.23
CA LEU A 277 20.01 18.62 -24.51
C LEU A 277 20.55 19.49 -25.66
N THR A 278 20.23 20.78 -25.65
CA THR A 278 20.75 21.75 -26.61
C THR A 278 22.27 21.85 -26.54
N TRP A 279 22.85 21.85 -25.33
CA TRP A 279 24.32 21.81 -25.14
C TRP A 279 24.95 20.51 -25.64
N GLN A 280 24.27 19.38 -25.46
CA GLN A 280 24.69 18.10 -26.02
C GLN A 280 24.45 17.97 -27.53
N LYS A 281 23.92 19.01 -28.19
CA LYS A 281 23.53 19.02 -29.61
C LYS A 281 22.44 17.99 -29.97
N LYS A 282 21.65 17.54 -29.00
CA LYS A 282 20.46 16.71 -29.20
C LYS A 282 19.27 17.62 -29.47
N ILE A 283 19.27 18.22 -30.66
CA ILE A 283 18.39 19.35 -30.99
C ILE A 283 16.93 18.90 -31.11
N GLU A 284 16.68 17.73 -31.67
CA GLU A 284 15.34 17.16 -31.85
C GLU A 284 14.66 16.92 -30.48
N GLU A 285 15.36 16.25 -29.57
CA GLU A 285 14.89 15.99 -28.20
C GLU A 285 14.63 17.31 -27.43
N ALA A 286 15.52 18.31 -27.61
CA ALA A 286 15.33 19.63 -26.99
C ALA A 286 14.08 20.35 -27.53
N ILE A 287 13.82 20.26 -28.84
CA ILE A 287 12.62 20.83 -29.47
C ILE A 287 11.35 20.19 -28.88
N GLU A 288 11.32 18.87 -28.73
CA GLU A 288 10.18 18.17 -28.13
C GLU A 288 9.89 18.67 -26.72
N ASP A 289 10.92 18.84 -25.89
CA ASP A 289 10.79 19.37 -24.54
C ASP A 289 10.23 20.79 -24.53
N TYR A 290 10.74 21.69 -25.37
CA TYR A 290 10.22 23.06 -25.44
C TYR A 290 8.81 23.14 -26.03
N GLU A 291 8.48 22.29 -27.02
CA GLU A 291 7.11 22.19 -27.55
C GLU A 291 6.15 21.70 -26.46
N ARG A 292 6.59 20.77 -25.60
CA ARG A 292 5.81 20.29 -24.47
C ARG A 292 5.53 21.40 -23.45
N ILE A 293 6.49 22.29 -23.19
CA ILE A 293 6.27 23.47 -22.34
C ILE A 293 5.15 24.33 -22.92
N LEU A 294 5.16 24.62 -24.23
CA LEU A 294 4.12 25.45 -24.86
C LEU A 294 2.75 24.75 -24.97
N GLN A 295 2.69 23.44 -24.83
CA GLN A 295 1.42 22.71 -24.67
C GLN A 295 0.85 22.87 -23.25
N ILE A 296 1.72 22.94 -22.24
CA ILE A 296 1.34 23.11 -20.83
C ILE A 296 1.00 24.58 -20.52
N ASP A 297 1.90 25.48 -20.91
CA ASP A 297 1.78 26.93 -20.77
C ASP A 297 2.05 27.61 -22.13
N PRO A 298 1.00 27.93 -22.89
CA PRO A 298 1.13 28.59 -24.18
C PRO A 298 1.75 29.99 -24.13
N LEU A 299 1.87 30.62 -22.95
CA LEU A 299 2.45 31.95 -22.74
C LEU A 299 3.88 31.89 -22.18
N PHE A 300 4.50 30.70 -22.14
CA PHE A 300 5.86 30.54 -21.64
C PHE A 300 6.90 31.05 -22.64
N ASP A 301 7.30 32.32 -22.48
CA ASP A 301 8.06 33.04 -23.49
C ASP A 301 9.47 32.51 -23.71
N VAL A 302 10.14 32.05 -22.64
CA VAL A 302 11.50 31.53 -22.73
C VAL A 302 11.56 30.29 -23.63
N ALA A 303 10.63 29.33 -23.47
CA ALA A 303 10.56 28.14 -24.32
C ALA A 303 10.26 28.50 -25.77
N ARG A 304 9.39 29.49 -26.01
CA ARG A 304 9.13 29.99 -27.35
C ARG A 304 10.39 30.59 -27.99
N GLN A 305 11.13 31.40 -27.24
CA GLN A 305 12.40 31.98 -27.71
C GLN A 305 13.39 30.88 -28.05
N ARG A 306 13.55 29.85 -27.19
CA ARG A 306 14.41 28.69 -27.48
C ARG A 306 14.01 27.98 -28.78
N LEU A 307 12.73 27.72 -28.99
CA LEU A 307 12.22 27.11 -30.23
C LEU A 307 12.50 27.97 -31.46
N ILE A 308 12.26 29.29 -31.37
CA ILE A 308 12.55 30.21 -32.47
C ILE A 308 14.04 30.15 -32.82
N THR A 309 14.93 30.21 -31.83
CA THR A 309 16.37 30.10 -32.06
C THR A 309 16.74 28.77 -32.71
N LEU A 310 16.24 27.65 -32.21
CA LEU A 310 16.56 26.32 -32.74
C LEU A 310 16.03 26.11 -34.16
N TYR A 311 14.76 26.43 -34.42
CA TYR A 311 14.21 26.33 -35.77
C TYR A 311 14.88 27.28 -36.76
N THR A 312 15.23 28.49 -36.34
CA THR A 312 15.96 29.44 -37.19
C THR A 312 17.32 28.87 -37.56
N ARG A 313 18.05 28.29 -36.61
CA ARG A 313 19.33 27.63 -36.87
C ARG A 313 19.20 26.48 -37.89
N ILE A 314 18.23 25.58 -37.68
CA ILE A 314 17.95 24.49 -38.62
C ILE A 314 17.63 25.04 -40.01
N ALA A 315 16.82 26.10 -40.08
CA ALA A 315 16.47 26.73 -41.34
C ALA A 315 17.67 27.41 -42.03
N VAL A 316 18.61 27.99 -41.27
CA VAL A 316 19.87 28.53 -41.83
C VAL A 316 20.68 27.41 -42.47
N GLU A 317 20.85 26.27 -41.78
CA GLU A 317 21.59 25.12 -42.31
C GLU A 317 20.91 24.54 -43.58
N GLN A 318 19.59 24.48 -43.59
CA GLN A 318 18.79 24.08 -44.76
C GLN A 318 18.94 25.09 -45.91
N ALA A 319 18.87 26.39 -45.64
CA ALA A 319 19.04 27.46 -46.63
C ALA A 319 20.46 27.48 -47.22
N ALA A 320 21.49 27.29 -46.40
CA ALA A 320 22.88 27.15 -46.86
C ALA A 320 23.05 25.95 -47.81
N SER A 321 22.29 24.87 -47.56
CA SER A 321 22.21 23.70 -48.42
C SER A 321 21.26 23.86 -49.62
N ARG A 322 20.74 25.08 -49.86
CA ARG A 322 19.73 25.41 -50.89
C ARG A 322 18.42 24.61 -50.80
N GLN A 323 18.11 24.07 -49.61
CA GLN A 323 16.88 23.37 -49.33
C GLN A 323 15.77 24.36 -48.95
N TRP A 324 15.36 25.20 -49.91
CA TRP A 324 14.45 26.32 -49.68
C TRP A 324 13.06 25.90 -49.15
N ARG A 325 12.48 24.84 -49.72
CA ARG A 325 11.16 24.34 -49.29
C ARG A 325 11.17 23.77 -47.85
N PRO A 326 12.13 22.90 -47.47
CA PRO A 326 12.32 22.51 -46.07
C PRO A 326 12.56 23.70 -45.13
N ALA A 327 13.45 24.63 -45.50
CA ALA A 327 13.73 25.83 -44.70
C ALA A 327 12.46 26.64 -44.42
N LEU A 328 11.62 26.84 -45.45
CA LEU A 328 10.35 27.54 -45.32
C LEU A 328 9.39 26.83 -44.35
N LYS A 329 9.29 25.50 -44.43
CA LYS A 329 8.46 24.70 -43.52
C LYS A 329 8.93 24.82 -42.07
N THR A 330 10.24 24.75 -41.84
CA THR A 330 10.85 24.89 -40.51
C THR A 330 10.57 26.28 -39.92
N LEU A 331 10.76 27.34 -40.70
CA LEU A 331 10.44 28.71 -40.27
C LEU A 331 8.93 28.91 -40.02
N GLY A 332 8.07 28.21 -40.74
CA GLY A 332 6.63 28.19 -40.48
C GLY A 332 6.26 27.65 -39.09
N ARG A 333 6.98 26.65 -38.58
CA ARG A 333 6.81 26.16 -37.19
C ARG A 333 7.21 27.22 -36.18
N ALA A 334 8.29 27.94 -36.48
CA ALA A 334 8.83 28.99 -35.62
C ALA A 334 7.94 30.24 -35.58
N LEU A 335 7.29 30.61 -36.69
CA LEU A 335 6.61 31.90 -36.91
C LEU A 335 5.10 31.74 -37.16
N LYS A 336 4.35 31.32 -36.14
CA LYS A 336 2.88 31.15 -36.22
C LYS A 336 2.15 32.51 -36.33
N PRO A 337 1.03 32.61 -37.08
CA PRO A 337 0.35 33.89 -37.38
C PRO A 337 -0.33 34.58 -36.18
N ASP A 338 -0.86 33.82 -35.21
CA ASP A 338 -1.69 34.35 -34.10
C ASP A 338 -0.89 35.04 -32.98
N ARG A 339 0.18 35.77 -33.30
CA ARG A 339 1.14 36.25 -32.30
C ARG A 339 1.04 37.75 -32.02
N VAL A 340 1.19 38.10 -30.74
CA VAL A 340 1.29 39.48 -30.26
C VAL A 340 2.52 40.16 -30.87
N LEU A 341 2.36 41.39 -31.38
CA LEU A 341 3.40 42.17 -32.05
C LEU A 341 4.69 42.31 -31.20
N SER A 342 4.56 42.33 -29.87
CA SER A 342 5.68 42.39 -28.92
C SER A 342 6.72 41.29 -29.08
N TRP A 343 6.35 40.13 -29.66
CA TRP A 343 7.25 38.99 -29.83
C TRP A 343 8.13 39.07 -31.08
N VAL A 344 7.80 39.96 -32.02
CA VAL A 344 8.49 40.08 -33.31
C VAL A 344 9.94 40.57 -33.12
N ALA A 345 10.21 41.33 -32.06
CA ALA A 345 11.55 41.82 -31.72
C ALA A 345 12.58 40.67 -31.59
N TYR A 346 12.16 39.51 -31.05
CA TYR A 346 13.00 38.32 -30.88
C TYR A 346 13.02 37.40 -32.13
N GLN A 347 12.17 37.69 -33.12
CA GLN A 347 11.99 36.88 -34.33
C GLN A 347 12.56 37.53 -35.59
N LYS A 348 13.16 38.73 -35.47
CA LYS A 348 13.68 39.50 -36.61
C LYS A 348 14.53 38.65 -37.55
N GLN A 349 15.47 37.89 -37.01
CA GLN A 349 16.35 37.03 -37.80
C GLN A 349 15.59 35.91 -38.54
N ALA A 350 14.56 35.34 -37.92
CA ALA A 350 13.72 34.33 -38.54
C ALA A 350 12.86 34.91 -39.68
N TYR A 351 12.31 36.12 -39.50
CA TYR A 351 11.56 36.84 -40.55
C TYR A 351 12.47 37.26 -41.71
N LEU A 352 13.66 37.80 -41.43
CA LEU A 352 14.66 38.14 -42.45
C LEU A 352 15.03 36.90 -43.27
N LEU A 353 15.34 35.78 -42.60
CA LEU A 353 15.66 34.52 -43.28
C LEU A 353 14.47 33.99 -44.08
N ARG A 354 13.23 34.07 -43.55
CA ARG A 354 12.04 33.60 -44.27
C ARG A 354 11.76 34.45 -45.50
N SER A 355 11.98 35.76 -45.42
CA SER A 355 11.93 36.66 -46.58
C SER A 355 12.93 36.26 -47.66
N GLN A 356 14.19 35.98 -47.27
CA GLN A 356 15.21 35.51 -48.20
C GLN A 356 14.80 34.18 -48.86
N VAL A 357 14.30 33.21 -48.08
CA VAL A 357 13.82 31.93 -48.61
C VAL A 357 12.63 32.13 -49.56
N TYR A 358 11.69 33.01 -49.24
CA TYR A 358 10.58 33.36 -50.13
C TYR A 358 11.07 34.01 -51.43
N SER A 359 12.05 34.90 -51.35
CA SER A 359 12.69 35.56 -52.49
C SER A 359 13.30 34.57 -53.48
N GLU A 360 14.03 33.56 -52.97
CA GLU A 360 14.62 32.47 -53.76
C GLU A 360 13.56 31.56 -54.39
N LEU A 361 12.42 31.38 -53.71
CA LEU A 361 11.27 30.64 -54.23
C LEU A 361 10.39 31.47 -55.20
N GLY A 362 10.78 32.71 -55.51
CA GLY A 362 10.02 33.63 -56.37
C GLY A 362 8.76 34.22 -55.73
N GLN A 363 8.54 33.99 -54.43
CA GLN A 363 7.38 34.47 -53.68
C GLN A 363 7.65 35.88 -53.10
N LEU A 364 7.74 36.88 -53.98
CA LEU A 364 8.19 38.22 -53.60
C LEU A 364 7.21 38.96 -52.67
N ARG A 365 5.90 38.71 -52.80
CA ARG A 365 4.88 39.37 -51.95
C ARG A 365 4.98 38.93 -50.47
N PRO A 366 4.97 37.62 -50.14
CA PRO A 366 5.23 37.17 -48.77
C PRO A 366 6.56 37.65 -48.20
N ALA A 367 7.63 37.68 -49.02
CA ALA A 367 8.93 38.19 -48.59
C ALA A 367 8.85 39.66 -48.12
N ILE A 368 8.24 40.53 -48.92
CA ILE A 368 8.02 41.94 -48.56
C ILE A 368 7.18 42.09 -47.28
N GLN A 369 6.19 41.21 -47.07
CA GLN A 369 5.35 41.24 -45.88
C GLN A 369 6.16 40.92 -44.61
N ASP A 370 7.06 39.92 -44.68
CA ASP A 370 7.93 39.56 -43.56
C ASP A 370 8.88 40.72 -43.21
N LEU A 371 9.49 41.36 -44.20
CA LEU A 371 10.36 42.53 -43.99
C LEU A 371 9.59 43.73 -43.43
N THR A 372 8.36 43.93 -43.90
CA THR A 372 7.48 44.98 -43.38
C THR A 372 7.14 44.73 -41.91
N THR A 373 6.94 43.47 -41.53
CA THR A 373 6.71 43.09 -40.13
C THR A 373 7.92 43.41 -39.24
N VAL A 374 9.14 43.17 -39.75
CA VAL A 374 10.37 43.58 -39.04
C VAL A 374 10.44 45.10 -38.88
N LEU A 375 10.18 45.85 -39.95
CA LEU A 375 10.26 47.32 -39.96
C LEU A 375 9.16 48.01 -39.15
N GLN A 376 8.04 47.34 -38.87
CA GLN A 376 7.04 47.84 -37.93
C GLN A 376 7.56 47.89 -36.49
N VAL A 377 8.43 46.95 -36.11
CA VAL A 377 8.97 46.82 -34.75
C VAL A 377 10.36 47.45 -34.62
N ASP A 378 11.15 47.39 -35.68
CA ASP A 378 12.48 47.98 -35.77
C ASP A 378 12.58 48.78 -37.08
N PRO A 379 12.06 50.03 -37.11
CA PRO A 379 12.02 50.85 -38.32
C PRO A 379 13.38 51.24 -38.89
N ASN A 380 14.45 50.99 -38.14
CA ASN A 380 15.83 51.29 -38.51
C ASN A 380 16.63 50.02 -38.81
N ASN A 381 15.95 48.88 -38.98
CA ASN A 381 16.61 47.63 -39.31
C ASN A 381 17.19 47.68 -40.74
N LEU A 382 18.52 47.82 -40.84
CA LEU A 382 19.21 48.02 -42.10
C LEU A 382 19.01 46.85 -43.08
N ASP A 383 19.16 45.62 -42.58
CA ASP A 383 18.98 44.40 -43.38
C ASP A 383 17.57 44.33 -43.99
N ALA A 384 16.55 44.67 -43.20
CA ALA A 384 15.17 44.64 -43.68
C ALA A 384 14.90 45.73 -44.74
N LEU A 385 15.44 46.94 -44.56
CA LEU A 385 15.31 48.02 -45.55
C LEU A 385 15.97 47.63 -46.88
N LEU A 386 17.22 47.17 -46.84
CA LEU A 386 17.98 46.80 -48.04
C LEU A 386 17.33 45.63 -48.79
N GLN A 387 16.95 44.57 -48.07
CA GLN A 387 16.28 43.43 -48.69
C GLN A 387 14.91 43.82 -49.28
N ARG A 388 14.16 44.71 -48.63
CA ARG A 388 12.82 45.10 -49.12
C ARG A 388 12.93 46.01 -50.33
N ALA A 389 13.91 46.90 -50.34
CA ALA A 389 14.23 47.76 -51.47
C ALA A 389 14.60 46.94 -52.72
N ASP A 390 15.45 45.90 -52.57
CA ASP A 390 15.79 45.00 -53.68
C ASP A 390 14.56 44.25 -54.23
N LEU A 391 13.69 43.76 -53.34
CA LEU A 391 12.45 43.11 -53.73
C LEU A 391 11.49 44.06 -54.45
N TYR A 392 11.38 45.32 -54.01
CA TYR A 392 10.60 46.34 -54.71
C TYR A 392 11.16 46.67 -56.08
N ARG A 393 12.49 46.75 -56.22
CA ARG A 393 13.18 46.92 -57.49
C ARG A 393 12.86 45.78 -58.46
N ARG A 394 12.91 44.53 -58.00
CA ARG A 394 12.52 43.34 -58.78
C ARG A 394 11.04 43.33 -59.18
N LEU A 395 10.17 43.95 -58.38
CA LEU A 395 8.75 44.15 -58.68
C LEU A 395 8.45 45.43 -59.48
N THR A 396 9.46 46.13 -59.98
CA THR A 396 9.32 47.40 -60.73
C THR A 396 8.61 48.51 -59.95
N ARG A 397 8.65 48.46 -58.60
CA ARG A 397 8.09 49.49 -57.71
C ARG A 397 9.18 50.50 -57.31
N ALA A 398 9.63 51.29 -58.29
CA ALA A 398 10.79 52.18 -58.14
C ALA A 398 10.66 53.16 -56.97
N GLU A 399 9.49 53.78 -56.77
CA GLU A 399 9.28 54.76 -55.70
C GLU A 399 9.44 54.15 -54.30
N LEU A 400 8.88 52.95 -54.06
CA LEU A 400 9.00 52.28 -52.76
C LEU A 400 10.44 51.77 -52.52
N ALA A 401 11.10 51.29 -53.59
CA ALA A 401 12.50 50.90 -53.49
C ALA A 401 13.39 52.09 -53.11
N LYS A 402 13.18 53.24 -53.77
CA LYS A 402 13.90 54.48 -53.50
C LYS A 402 13.73 54.94 -52.05
N GLN A 403 12.51 54.92 -51.52
CA GLN A 403 12.24 55.30 -50.13
C GLN A 403 13.01 54.42 -49.12
N ASP A 404 13.03 53.11 -49.33
CA ASP A 404 13.75 52.19 -48.44
C ASP A 404 15.27 52.37 -48.56
N PHE A 405 15.80 52.61 -49.78
CA PHE A 405 17.22 52.91 -49.99
C PHE A 405 17.64 54.25 -49.37
N GLU A 406 16.88 55.33 -49.57
CA GLU A 406 17.17 56.64 -48.96
C GLU A 406 17.21 56.54 -47.44
N ARG A 407 16.28 55.77 -46.86
CA ARG A 407 16.25 55.52 -45.42
C ARG A 407 17.45 54.69 -44.96
N ALA A 408 17.84 53.65 -45.70
CA ALA A 408 19.04 52.87 -45.39
C ALA A 408 20.33 53.71 -45.53
N CYS A 409 20.41 54.59 -46.53
CA CYS A 409 21.52 55.53 -46.72
C CYS A 409 21.62 56.52 -45.55
N ALA A 410 20.48 57.09 -45.11
CA ALA A 410 20.44 57.96 -43.94
C ALA A 410 20.88 57.27 -42.63
N LEU A 411 20.75 55.94 -42.56
CA LEU A 411 21.22 55.11 -41.44
C LEU A 411 22.68 54.64 -41.60
N GLY A 412 23.36 55.05 -42.67
CA GLY A 412 24.78 54.80 -42.90
C GLY A 412 25.12 53.64 -43.84
N SER A 413 24.14 53.06 -44.57
CA SER A 413 24.46 52.10 -45.64
C SER A 413 25.01 52.82 -46.87
N VAL A 414 26.31 52.66 -47.11
CA VAL A 414 26.98 53.20 -48.31
C VAL A 414 26.40 52.59 -49.59
N GLU A 415 26.01 51.32 -49.54
CA GLU A 415 25.45 50.55 -50.65
C GLU A 415 24.12 51.13 -51.15
N ALA A 416 23.37 51.78 -50.27
CA ALA A 416 22.05 52.33 -50.56
C ALA A 416 22.06 53.78 -51.07
N CYS A 417 23.21 54.47 -50.97
CA CYS A 417 23.33 55.88 -51.33
C CYS A 417 23.57 56.12 -52.83
N PHE A 418 23.92 55.07 -53.58
CA PHE A 418 24.22 55.10 -55.02
C PHE A 418 23.16 54.29 -55.77
#